data_AF-A0AAW3A805-F1
#
_entry.id   AF-A0AAW3A805-F1
#
_cell.length_a   1.000
_cell.length_b   1.000
_cell.length_c   1.000
_cell.angle_alpha   90.00
_cell.angle_beta   90.00
_cell.angle_gamma   90.00
#
_symmetry.space_group_name_H-M   'P 1'
#
loop_
_entity.id
_entity.type
_entity.pdbx_description
1 polymer ?
#
loop_
_entity_poly.entity_id
_entity_poly.type
_entity_poly.pdbx_seq_one_letter_code
_entity_poly.pdbx_strand_id
1 'polypeptide(L)'
;MLRISRALLAEVTTINSTTASVSGRLIRIRKKSKWIDRRSTRVPHNGKDIWYFGDQPSCALCHVRFRFKQDYEAHKESELHVNRLRWVETMDWWKETGEPAYLKASNEEWEWFEQHVLPTKAQEMGCTLDEARRVYRQATMTETPTWHRLLQCPTVRQEVKEPRDQRWPASPKW
;
A
#
# COMPACT_ATOMS: atom_id res chain seq x y z
N MET A 1 -38.89 54.20 15.96
CA MET A 1 -38.33 54.34 17.33
C MET A 1 -36.81 54.20 17.24
N LEU A 2 -36.10 55.30 17.43
CA LEU A 2 -34.64 55.36 17.48
C LEU A 2 -34.15 54.90 18.87
N ARG A 3 -33.24 53.92 18.92
CA ARG A 3 -32.36 53.69 20.07
C ARG A 3 -30.94 53.45 19.60
N ILE A 4 -30.18 54.54 19.65
CA ILE A 4 -28.73 54.58 19.53
C ILE A 4 -28.18 54.16 20.90
N SER A 5 -27.58 52.98 20.99
CA SER A 5 -26.82 52.58 22.19
C SER A 5 -25.34 52.53 21.79
N ARG A 6 -24.61 53.57 22.23
CA ARG A 6 -23.15 53.71 22.12
C ARG A 6 -22.46 52.51 22.76
N ALA A 7 -21.65 51.80 21.99
CA ALA A 7 -20.61 50.94 22.54
C ALA A 7 -19.50 51.83 23.11
N LEU A 8 -19.33 51.83 24.43
CA LEU A 8 -18.18 52.43 25.09
C LEU A 8 -16.97 51.53 24.82
N LEU A 9 -16.10 51.95 23.90
CA LEU A 9 -14.76 51.39 23.73
C LEU A 9 -13.98 51.66 25.02
N ALA A 10 -13.47 50.60 25.64
CA ALA A 10 -12.57 50.71 26.78
C ALA A 10 -11.32 51.52 26.37
N GLU A 11 -10.91 52.47 27.21
CA GLU A 11 -9.66 53.20 27.07
C GLU A 11 -8.49 52.23 26.98
N VAL A 12 -7.80 52.22 25.85
CA VAL A 12 -6.49 51.59 25.71
C VAL A 12 -5.51 52.45 26.50
N THR A 13 -5.30 52.13 27.76
CA THR A 13 -4.23 52.74 28.55
C THR A 13 -2.88 52.27 27.99
N THR A 14 -2.30 53.06 27.10
CA THR A 14 -0.89 52.93 26.73
C THR A 14 -0.05 53.30 27.95
N ILE A 15 0.38 52.28 28.69
CA ILE A 15 1.26 52.47 29.85
C ILE A 15 2.65 52.85 29.31
N ASN A 16 2.96 54.14 29.33
CA ASN A 16 4.31 54.65 29.08
C ASN A 16 5.30 53.95 30.02
N SER A 17 6.26 53.24 29.44
CA SER A 17 7.23 52.39 30.14
C SER A 17 8.25 53.17 30.99
N THR A 18 8.21 54.50 30.95
CA THR A 18 9.19 55.40 31.56
C THR A 18 8.96 55.69 33.05
N THR A 19 7.76 55.52 33.59
CA THR A 19 7.44 55.87 35.01
C THR A 19 7.54 54.71 36.00
N ALA A 20 7.84 53.49 35.55
CA ALA A 20 8.00 52.34 36.45
C ALA A 20 9.40 52.33 37.09
N SER A 21 9.46 52.24 38.43
CA SER A 21 10.70 52.03 39.18
C SER A 21 11.47 50.81 38.66
N VAL A 22 12.80 50.84 38.75
CA VAL A 22 13.69 49.77 38.25
C VAL A 22 13.28 48.40 38.79
N SER A 23 12.89 48.33 40.08
CA SER A 23 12.36 47.14 40.73
C SER A 23 11.00 46.69 40.16
N GLY A 24 10.09 47.62 39.85
CA GLY A 24 8.82 47.32 39.19
C GLY A 24 8.96 46.83 37.74
N ARG A 25 9.97 47.32 37.00
CA ARG A 25 10.32 46.80 35.67
C ARG A 25 10.88 45.39 35.75
N LEU A 26 11.80 45.11 36.68
CA LEU A 26 12.37 43.78 36.88
C LEU A 26 11.31 42.74 37.25
N ILE A 27 10.35 43.09 38.11
CA ILE A 27 9.22 42.19 38.44
C ILE A 27 8.35 41.92 37.21
N ARG A 28 8.08 42.93 36.37
CA ARG A 28 7.31 42.75 35.13
C ARG A 28 8.07 41.90 34.11
N ILE A 29 9.36 42.12 33.92
CA ILE A 29 10.23 41.31 33.05
C ILE A 29 10.25 39.86 33.56
N ARG A 30 10.43 39.65 34.87
CA ARG A 30 10.44 38.31 35.49
C ARG A 30 9.09 37.60 35.39
N LYS A 31 7.96 38.32 35.46
CA LYS A 31 6.63 37.76 35.22
C LYS A 31 6.42 37.44 33.74
N LYS A 32 6.90 38.29 32.83
CA LYS A 32 6.79 38.08 31.37
C LYS A 32 7.67 36.92 30.91
N SER A 33 8.90 36.79 31.42
CA SER A 33 9.79 35.65 31.15
C SER A 33 9.21 34.35 31.70
N LYS A 34 8.72 34.34 32.94
CA LYS A 34 8.05 33.15 33.53
C LYS A 34 6.78 32.75 32.76
N TRP A 35 6.10 33.70 32.13
CA TRP A 35 4.93 33.44 31.29
C TRP A 35 5.32 32.90 29.90
N ILE A 36 6.42 33.39 29.33
CA ILE A 36 6.99 32.88 28.07
C ILE A 36 7.58 31.47 28.26
N ASP A 37 8.30 31.21 29.36
CA ASP A 37 8.85 29.88 29.68
C ASP A 37 7.77 28.83 29.91
N ARG A 38 6.62 29.22 30.48
CA ARG A 38 5.44 28.36 30.60
C ARG A 38 4.78 28.03 29.26
N ARG A 39 5.01 28.81 28.21
CA ARG A 39 4.57 28.51 26.83
C ARG A 39 5.65 27.77 26.02
N SER A 40 6.94 28.05 26.25
CA SER A 40 8.03 27.44 25.46
C SER A 40 8.28 25.98 25.79
N THR A 41 8.00 25.55 27.03
CA THR A 41 8.18 24.16 27.48
C THR A 41 7.07 23.22 27.02
N ARG A 42 5.98 23.74 26.45
CA ARG A 42 4.88 22.95 25.90
C ARG A 42 4.96 22.96 24.38
N VAL A 43 6.04 22.42 23.83
CA VAL A 43 6.09 22.12 22.38
C VAL A 43 4.93 21.16 22.12
N PRO A 44 3.89 21.57 21.37
CA PRO A 44 2.76 20.71 21.10
C PRO A 44 3.30 19.43 20.42
N HIS A 45 2.95 18.27 20.98
CA HIS A 45 3.22 16.95 20.39
C HIS A 45 4.69 16.62 20.08
N ASN A 46 5.63 16.98 20.96
CA ASN A 46 7.07 16.67 20.79
C ASN A 46 7.69 17.23 19.50
N GLY A 47 7.11 18.31 18.93
CA GLY A 47 7.59 18.90 17.68
C GLY A 47 7.12 18.19 16.41
N LYS A 48 6.15 17.27 16.52
CA LYS A 48 5.49 16.66 15.37
C LYS A 48 4.37 17.54 14.82
N ASP A 49 4.26 17.59 13.50
CA ASP A 49 3.27 18.40 12.82
C ASP A 49 1.92 17.69 12.78
N ILE A 50 0.87 18.45 13.09
CA ILE A 50 -0.52 17.99 13.03
C ILE A 50 -1.10 18.34 11.65
N TRP A 51 -2.09 17.57 11.22
CA TRP A 51 -2.89 17.85 10.04
C TRP A 51 -3.75 19.11 10.22
N TYR A 52 -3.94 19.88 9.16
CA TYR A 52 -4.86 21.01 9.19
C TYR A 52 -6.31 20.52 9.11
N PHE A 53 -7.25 21.36 9.54
CA PHE A 53 -8.67 21.04 9.47
C PHE A 53 -9.09 20.85 8.00
N GLY A 54 -9.57 19.65 7.66
CA GLY A 54 -9.98 19.28 6.29
C GLY A 54 -8.99 18.38 5.56
N ASP A 55 -7.74 18.26 6.02
CA ASP A 55 -6.79 17.27 5.48
C ASP A 55 -7.21 15.88 5.95
N GLN A 56 -7.24 14.90 5.04
CA GLN A 56 -7.55 13.51 5.39
C GLN A 56 -6.26 12.79 5.82
N PRO A 57 -6.10 12.44 7.11
CA PRO A 57 -4.85 11.90 7.59
C PRO A 57 -4.86 10.38 7.47
N SER A 58 -5.03 9.85 6.24
CA SER A 58 -5.09 8.41 6.01
C SER A 58 -4.41 7.99 4.72
N CYS A 59 -3.68 6.88 4.75
CA CYS A 59 -3.16 6.27 3.54
C CYS A 59 -4.29 5.59 2.76
N ALA A 60 -4.52 5.97 1.51
CA ALA A 60 -5.58 5.38 0.67
C ALA A 60 -5.33 3.90 0.35
N LEU A 61 -4.07 3.51 0.15
CA LEU A 61 -3.67 2.12 -0.12
C LEU A 61 -3.76 1.24 1.14
N CYS A 62 -3.36 1.80 2.28
CA CYS A 62 -3.25 1.03 3.53
C CYS A 62 -4.52 1.09 4.40
N HIS A 63 -5.41 2.06 4.16
CA HIS A 63 -6.57 2.40 5.00
C HIS A 63 -6.23 2.68 6.48
N VAL A 64 -4.98 3.06 6.75
CA VAL A 64 -4.50 3.42 8.10
C VAL A 64 -4.62 4.93 8.30
N ARG A 65 -5.12 5.34 9.47
CA ARG A 65 -5.21 6.74 9.88
C ARG A 65 -4.00 7.13 10.74
N PHE A 66 -3.47 8.32 10.50
CA PHE A 66 -2.30 8.86 11.19
C PHE A 66 -2.67 10.09 11.99
N ARG A 67 -2.03 10.27 13.15
CA ARG A 67 -2.23 11.47 13.98
C ARG A 67 -1.28 12.60 13.59
N PHE A 68 -0.08 12.25 13.12
CA PHE A 68 1.01 13.17 12.83
C PHE A 68 1.50 12.99 11.39
N LYS A 69 2.01 14.05 10.77
CA LYS A 69 2.52 14.02 9.39
C LYS A 69 3.79 13.18 9.26
N GLN A 70 4.70 13.26 10.24
CA GLN A 70 5.93 12.47 10.25
C GLN A 70 5.65 10.97 10.24
N ASP A 71 4.64 10.51 10.97
CA ASP A 71 4.28 9.09 11.04
C ASP A 71 3.65 8.61 9.71
N TYR A 72 2.96 9.50 9.00
CA TYR A 72 2.45 9.22 7.66
C TYR A 72 3.57 9.10 6.62
N GLU A 73 4.57 9.99 6.67
CA GLU A 73 5.74 9.90 5.79
C GLU A 73 6.55 8.64 6.08
N ALA A 74 6.83 8.33 7.35
CA ALA A 74 7.50 7.09 7.74
C ALA A 74 6.70 5.83 7.34
N HIS A 75 5.37 5.91 7.31
CA HIS A 75 4.54 4.80 6.85
C HIS A 75 4.72 4.50 5.36
N LYS A 76 5.03 5.47 4.50
CA LYS A 76 5.26 5.21 3.07
C LYS A 76 6.43 4.25 2.85
N GLU A 77 7.43 4.32 3.72
CA GLU A 77 8.60 3.43 3.72
C GLU A 77 8.35 2.12 4.48
N SER A 78 7.23 2.00 5.19
CA SER A 78 6.91 0.79 5.94
C SER A 78 6.58 -0.38 5.01
N GLU A 79 6.96 -1.58 5.44
CA GLU A 79 6.68 -2.83 4.71
C GLU A 79 5.22 -3.01 4.34
N LEU A 80 4.28 -2.58 5.21
CA LEU A 80 2.85 -2.67 4.89
C LEU A 80 2.51 -1.87 3.63
N HIS A 81 3.08 -0.67 3.48
CA HIS A 81 2.83 0.20 2.34
C HIS A 81 3.52 -0.30 1.09
N VAL A 82 4.82 -0.59 1.20
CA VAL A 82 5.64 -1.07 0.08
C VAL A 82 5.09 -2.36 -0.51
N ASN A 83 4.65 -3.31 0.33
CA ASN A 83 4.09 -4.58 -0.17
C ASN A 83 2.73 -4.38 -0.88
N ARG A 84 1.89 -3.44 -0.42
CA ARG A 84 0.63 -3.11 -1.12
C ARG A 84 0.87 -2.36 -2.41
N LEU A 85 1.84 -1.44 -2.43
CA LEU A 85 2.28 -0.75 -3.64
C LEU A 85 2.76 -1.76 -4.67
N ARG A 86 3.66 -2.68 -4.27
CA ARG A 86 4.15 -3.77 -5.13
C ARG A 86 3.02 -4.64 -5.68
N TRP A 87 2.00 -4.92 -4.86
CA TRP A 87 0.82 -5.65 -5.33
C TRP A 87 0.06 -4.89 -6.43
N VAL A 88 -0.21 -3.61 -6.22
CA VAL A 88 -0.87 -2.75 -7.22
C VAL A 88 -0.05 -2.68 -8.49
N GLU A 89 1.27 -2.43 -8.39
CA GLU A 89 2.19 -2.43 -9.53
C GLU A 89 2.14 -3.74 -10.32
N THR A 90 2.08 -4.88 -9.63
CA THR A 90 1.99 -6.21 -10.28
C THR A 90 0.66 -6.39 -11.01
N MET A 91 -0.44 -5.93 -10.41
CA MET A 91 -1.78 -6.02 -11.02
C MET A 91 -1.93 -5.09 -12.22
N ASP A 92 -1.36 -3.89 -12.15
CA ASP A 92 -1.38 -2.93 -13.24
C ASP A 92 -0.50 -3.41 -14.40
N TRP A 93 0.71 -3.91 -14.10
CA TRP A 93 1.57 -4.57 -15.09
C TRP A 93 0.84 -5.69 -15.84
N TRP A 94 0.12 -6.56 -15.11
CA TRP A 94 -0.63 -7.65 -15.72
C TRP A 94 -1.69 -7.11 -16.69
N LYS A 95 -2.51 -6.14 -16.27
CA LYS A 95 -3.59 -5.62 -17.12
C LYS A 95 -3.07 -4.87 -18.34
N GLU A 96 -2.02 -4.08 -18.19
CA GLU A 96 -1.53 -3.19 -19.24
C GLU A 96 -0.68 -3.94 -20.27
N THR A 97 0.17 -4.87 -19.81
CA THR A 97 1.19 -5.47 -20.67
C THR A 97 1.19 -6.99 -20.63
N GLY A 98 1.01 -7.60 -19.45
CA GLY A 98 1.09 -9.04 -19.27
C GLY A 98 -0.02 -9.81 -19.99
N GLU A 99 -1.28 -9.46 -19.74
CA GLU A 99 -2.47 -10.13 -20.27
C GLU A 99 -2.56 -10.04 -21.80
N PRO A 100 -2.41 -8.85 -22.43
CA PRO A 100 -2.43 -8.77 -23.89
C PRO A 100 -1.32 -9.59 -24.54
N ALA A 101 -0.12 -9.57 -23.97
CA ALA A 101 1.01 -10.35 -24.48
C ALA A 101 0.78 -11.85 -24.34
N TYR A 102 0.25 -12.30 -23.20
CA TYR A 102 -0.09 -13.71 -22.95
C TYR A 102 -1.14 -14.23 -23.92
N LEU A 103 -2.25 -13.50 -24.11
CA LEU A 103 -3.31 -13.88 -25.03
C LEU A 103 -2.82 -13.91 -26.48
N LYS A 104 -1.99 -12.94 -26.86
CA LYS A 104 -1.35 -12.91 -28.18
C LYS A 104 -0.48 -14.14 -28.40
N ALA A 105 0.43 -14.44 -27.46
CA ALA A 105 1.29 -15.60 -27.55
C ALA A 105 0.50 -16.92 -27.64
N SER A 106 -0.55 -17.09 -26.82
CA SER A 106 -1.40 -18.28 -26.86
C SER A 106 -2.09 -18.48 -28.21
N ASN A 107 -2.55 -17.40 -28.84
CA ASN A 107 -3.14 -17.47 -30.18
C ASN A 107 -2.09 -17.80 -31.26
N GLU A 108 -0.92 -17.18 -31.20
CA GLU A 108 0.18 -17.42 -32.14
C GLU A 108 0.70 -18.87 -32.06
N GLU A 109 0.80 -19.44 -30.87
CA GLU A 109 1.17 -20.86 -30.67
C GLU A 109 0.16 -21.81 -31.32
N TRP A 110 -1.14 -21.52 -31.18
CA TRP A 110 -2.18 -22.32 -31.80
C TRP A 110 -2.19 -22.17 -33.33
N GLU A 111 -2.04 -20.96 -33.85
CA GLU A 111 -1.92 -20.70 -35.28
C GLU A 111 -0.71 -21.44 -35.88
N TRP A 112 0.44 -21.41 -35.20
CA TRP A 112 1.61 -22.16 -35.60
C TRP A 112 1.33 -23.67 -35.65
N PHE A 113 0.68 -24.21 -34.61
CA PHE A 113 0.29 -25.62 -34.56
C PHE A 113 -0.64 -26.01 -35.72
N GLU A 114 -1.65 -25.18 -36.02
CA GLU A 114 -2.58 -25.43 -37.13
C GLU A 114 -1.88 -25.46 -38.50
N GLN A 115 -0.88 -24.61 -38.71
CA GLN A 115 -0.19 -24.51 -39.99
C GLN A 115 0.88 -25.59 -40.19
N HIS A 116 1.58 -25.98 -39.12
CA HIS A 116 2.79 -26.81 -39.23
C HIS A 116 2.59 -28.25 -38.76
N VAL A 117 1.80 -28.48 -37.72
CA VAL A 117 1.70 -29.79 -37.06
C VAL A 117 0.39 -30.49 -37.40
N LEU A 118 -0.72 -29.75 -37.38
CA LEU A 118 -2.06 -30.28 -37.60
C LEU A 118 -2.21 -31.00 -38.96
N PRO A 119 -1.62 -30.54 -40.08
CA PRO A 119 -1.77 -31.23 -41.36
C PRO A 119 -1.18 -32.63 -41.37
N THR A 120 0.00 -32.80 -40.77
CA THR A 120 0.61 -34.12 -40.61
C THR A 120 -0.23 -35.01 -39.70
N LYS A 121 -0.79 -34.46 -38.61
CA LYS A 121 -1.68 -35.21 -37.72
C LYS A 121 -3.00 -35.61 -38.37
N ALA A 122 -3.60 -34.76 -39.20
CA ALA A 122 -4.81 -35.10 -39.94
C ALA A 122 -4.57 -36.26 -40.91
N GLN A 123 -3.41 -36.27 -41.59
CA GLN A 123 -3.00 -37.38 -42.45
C GLN A 123 -2.76 -38.67 -41.68
N GLU A 124 -2.07 -38.62 -40.54
CA GLU A 124 -1.86 -39.79 -39.65
C GLU A 124 -3.18 -40.39 -39.15
N MET A 125 -4.17 -39.53 -38.88
CA MET A 125 -5.50 -39.96 -38.44
C MET A 125 -6.43 -40.36 -39.60
N GLY A 126 -6.05 -40.10 -40.86
CA GLY A 126 -6.88 -40.36 -42.03
C GLY A 126 -8.17 -39.53 -42.07
N CYS A 127 -8.15 -38.30 -41.54
CA CYS A 127 -9.32 -37.43 -41.46
C CYS A 127 -9.09 -36.06 -42.12
N THR A 128 -10.15 -35.26 -42.21
CA THR A 128 -10.03 -33.90 -42.74
C THR A 128 -9.35 -32.96 -41.73
N LEU A 129 -8.77 -31.85 -42.23
CA LEU A 129 -8.15 -30.84 -41.36
C LEU A 129 -9.14 -30.23 -40.35
N ASP A 130 -10.39 -30.04 -40.76
CA ASP A 130 -11.43 -29.48 -39.88
C ASP A 130 -11.86 -30.46 -38.79
N GLU A 131 -11.93 -31.76 -39.10
CA GLU A 131 -12.15 -32.80 -38.08
C GLU A 131 -10.97 -32.87 -37.11
N ALA A 132 -9.74 -32.87 -37.62
CA ALA A 132 -8.54 -32.87 -36.79
C ALA A 132 -8.50 -31.67 -35.85
N ARG A 133 -8.86 -30.47 -36.34
CA ARG A 133 -8.94 -29.24 -35.52
C ARG A 133 -9.88 -29.43 -34.33
N ARG A 134 -11.08 -29.98 -34.56
CA ARG A 134 -12.07 -30.24 -33.50
C ARG A 134 -11.62 -31.32 -32.52
N VAL A 135 -10.89 -32.33 -33.00
CA VAL A 135 -10.38 -33.42 -32.15
C VAL A 135 -9.27 -32.91 -31.22
N TYR A 136 -8.29 -32.17 -31.74
CA TYR A 136 -7.17 -31.67 -30.95
C TYR A 136 -7.52 -30.48 -30.05
N ARG A 137 -8.52 -29.68 -30.44
CA ARG A 137 -9.05 -28.60 -29.59
C ARG A 137 -10.57 -28.63 -29.55
N GLN A 138 -11.09 -29.42 -28.61
CA GLN A 138 -12.53 -29.56 -28.36
C GLN A 138 -13.14 -28.32 -27.68
N ALA A 139 -12.34 -27.64 -26.85
CA ALA A 139 -12.72 -26.43 -26.15
C ALA A 139 -11.51 -25.52 -25.97
N THR A 140 -11.76 -24.21 -25.91
CA THR A 140 -10.73 -23.22 -25.59
C THR A 140 -10.78 -22.93 -24.09
N MET A 141 -9.74 -23.34 -23.37
CA MET A 141 -9.57 -23.03 -21.96
C MET A 141 -8.39 -22.06 -21.81
N THR A 142 -8.70 -20.77 -21.72
CA THR A 142 -7.69 -19.73 -21.51
C THR A 142 -7.41 -19.60 -20.02
N GLU A 143 -6.14 -19.72 -19.63
CA GLU A 143 -5.78 -19.54 -18.22
C GLU A 143 -5.85 -18.07 -17.83
N THR A 144 -6.27 -17.82 -16.60
CA THR A 144 -6.28 -16.49 -15.99
C THR A 144 -5.63 -16.55 -14.62
N PRO A 145 -5.16 -15.43 -14.03
CA PRO A 145 -4.52 -15.44 -12.71
C PRO A 145 -5.43 -15.97 -11.58
N THR A 146 -6.75 -15.99 -11.77
CA THR A 146 -7.71 -16.56 -10.82
C THR A 146 -8.16 -17.98 -11.19
N TRP A 147 -7.92 -18.40 -12.43
CA TRP A 147 -8.18 -19.75 -12.92
C TRP A 147 -6.96 -20.25 -13.68
N HIS A 148 -5.95 -20.67 -12.92
CA HIS A 148 -4.69 -21.19 -13.43
C HIS A 148 -4.49 -22.64 -13.00
N ARG A 149 -3.64 -23.36 -13.73
CA ARG A 149 -3.17 -24.69 -13.34
C ARG A 149 -2.07 -24.59 -12.28
N LEU A 150 -1.45 -25.72 -11.94
CA LEU A 150 -0.29 -25.75 -11.06
C LEU A 150 0.79 -24.80 -11.57
N LEU A 151 1.33 -23.95 -10.69
CA LEU A 151 2.40 -23.02 -11.06
C LEU A 151 3.68 -23.74 -11.50
N GLN A 152 3.91 -24.93 -10.94
CA GLN A 152 5.06 -25.78 -11.24
C GLN A 152 4.65 -27.24 -11.15
N CYS A 153 5.35 -28.09 -11.89
CA CYS A 153 5.18 -29.54 -11.78
C CYS A 153 5.55 -30.01 -10.37
N PRO A 154 4.85 -31.02 -9.82
CA PRO A 154 5.17 -31.58 -8.51
C PRO A 154 6.59 -32.19 -8.51
N THR A 155 7.22 -32.17 -7.33
CA THR A 155 8.55 -32.76 -7.15
C THR A 155 8.50 -34.28 -7.35
N VAL A 156 9.41 -34.80 -8.18
CA VAL A 156 9.45 -36.23 -8.53
C VAL A 156 9.88 -37.08 -7.34
N ARG A 157 10.81 -36.58 -6.52
CA ARG A 157 11.29 -37.26 -5.31
C ARG A 157 10.90 -36.44 -4.10
N GLN A 158 10.22 -37.08 -3.15
CA GLN A 158 9.87 -36.48 -1.86
C GLN A 158 10.95 -36.81 -0.84
N GLU A 159 11.17 -35.90 0.10
CA GLU A 159 12.08 -36.11 1.21
C GLU A 159 11.60 -37.27 2.08
N VAL A 160 12.55 -38.11 2.50
CA VAL A 160 12.26 -39.23 3.41
C VAL A 160 12.00 -38.65 4.80
N LYS A 161 10.85 -39.00 5.39
CA LYS A 161 10.52 -38.57 6.75
C LYS A 161 11.31 -39.41 7.74
N GLU A 162 12.30 -38.79 8.38
CA GLU A 162 13.09 -39.40 9.44
C GLU A 162 12.26 -39.67 10.71
N PRO A 163 12.69 -40.62 11.57
CA PRO A 163 12.06 -40.83 12.88
C PRO A 163 12.14 -39.59 13.77
N ARG A 164 11.21 -39.49 14.73
CA ARG A 164 11.10 -38.38 15.67
C ARG A 164 12.43 -38.01 16.33
N ASP A 165 12.74 -36.72 16.35
CA ASP A 165 13.90 -36.11 17.02
C ASP A 165 15.23 -36.80 16.65
N GLN A 166 15.38 -37.24 15.40
CA GLN A 166 16.56 -37.96 14.88
C GLN A 166 16.90 -39.25 15.66
N ARG A 167 15.91 -39.89 16.28
CA ARG A 167 16.09 -41.19 16.94
C ARG A 167 16.49 -42.26 15.92
N TRP A 168 17.39 -43.15 16.31
CA TRP A 168 17.89 -44.23 15.47
C TRP A 168 17.76 -45.61 16.16
N PRO A 169 17.37 -46.68 15.44
CA PRO A 169 16.88 -46.68 14.06
C PRO A 169 15.40 -46.26 13.93
N ALA A 170 14.68 -46.19 15.06
CA ALA A 170 13.26 -45.88 15.09
C ALA A 170 12.87 -45.16 16.39
N SER A 171 11.71 -44.52 16.36
CA SER A 171 11.06 -43.97 17.55
C SER A 171 9.85 -44.83 17.93
N PRO A 172 9.63 -45.13 19.22
CA PRO A 172 8.43 -45.85 19.67
C PRO A 172 7.16 -45.01 19.57
N LYS A 173 7.31 -43.72 19.28
CA LYS A 173 6.23 -42.74 19.14
C LYS A 173 6.41 -42.01 17.82
N TRP A 174 5.29 -41.60 17.23
CA TRP A 174 5.28 -40.67 16.10
C TRP A 174 5.80 -39.29 16.52
#